data_AF-A0A9E5NLT3-F1
#
_entry.id   AF-A0A9E5NLT3-F1
#
_cell.length_a   1.000
_cell.length_b   1.000
_cell.length_c   1.000
_cell.angle_alpha   90.00
_cell.angle_beta   90.00
_cell.angle_gamma   90.00
#
_symmetry.space_group_name_H-M   'P 1'
#
loop_
_entity.id
_entity.type
_entity.pdbx_description
1 polymer ?
#
loop_
_entity_poly.entity_id
_entity_poly.type
_entity_poly.pdbx_seq_one_letter_code
_entity_poly.pdbx_strand_id
1 'polypeptide(L)'
;MANKRYRIQPFPRARQFSIDAGRLGSKRHIVHGLFEADVTEAKRRMQEHEGETGENLSFTAFIIHCLGKAVESHDHLHAYLNWRRQLVIYEEVNVNTMVEVEMGGRKVPMPHILKAVNKRSYRAIHEEIREVQS
;
A
#
# COMPACT_ATOMS: atom_id res chain seq x y z
N MET A 1 -18.18 48.12 -3.86
CA MET A 1 -17.64 46.96 -3.11
C MET A 1 -17.40 45.84 -4.12
N ALA A 2 -16.16 45.40 -4.29
CA ALA A 2 -15.81 44.41 -5.32
C ALA A 2 -16.50 43.07 -5.07
N ASN A 3 -17.24 42.58 -6.07
CA ASN A 3 -17.96 41.32 -6.01
C ASN A 3 -16.95 40.16 -6.03
N LYS A 4 -16.62 39.63 -4.85
CA LYS A 4 -15.62 38.57 -4.69
C LYS A 4 -16.17 37.26 -5.26
N ARG A 5 -15.63 36.82 -6.41
CA ARG A 5 -15.97 35.56 -7.10
C ARG A 5 -15.30 34.35 -6.43
N TYR A 6 -15.52 34.13 -5.13
CA TYR A 6 -15.04 32.92 -4.45
C TYR A 6 -15.99 32.48 -3.34
N ARG A 7 -16.00 31.16 -3.05
CA ARG A 7 -16.76 30.56 -1.95
C ARG A 7 -15.80 29.95 -0.94
N ILE A 8 -15.98 30.29 0.33
CA ILE A 8 -15.29 29.65 1.45
C ILE A 8 -16.18 28.52 1.97
N GLN A 9 -15.59 27.37 2.25
CA GLN A 9 -16.29 26.24 2.89
C GLN A 9 -15.46 25.71 4.07
N PRO A 10 -16.12 25.19 5.13
CA PRO A 10 -15.42 24.54 6.23
C PRO A 10 -14.60 23.34 5.74
N PHE A 11 -13.41 23.17 6.31
CA PHE A 11 -12.59 22.00 6.02
C PHE A 11 -13.24 20.73 6.61
N PRO A 12 -13.40 19.63 5.84
CA PRO A 12 -14.06 18.44 6.33
C PRO A 12 -13.33 17.82 7.54
N ARG A 13 -14.06 17.52 8.62
CA ARG A 13 -13.48 16.88 9.82
C ARG A 13 -12.81 15.55 9.51
N ALA A 14 -13.36 14.76 8.59
CA ALA A 14 -12.78 13.49 8.15
C ALA A 14 -11.37 13.62 7.57
N ARG A 15 -10.98 14.81 7.07
CA ARG A 15 -9.65 15.08 6.51
C ARG A 15 -8.62 15.50 7.57
N GLN A 16 -9.03 15.83 8.79
CA GLN A 16 -8.10 16.21 9.86
C GLN A 16 -7.11 15.09 10.17
N PHE A 17 -7.58 13.84 10.21
CA PHE A 17 -6.72 12.66 10.38
C PHE A 17 -5.61 12.59 9.32
N SER A 18 -5.93 12.86 8.05
CA SER A 18 -4.95 12.88 6.97
C SER A 18 -3.90 13.99 7.14
N ILE A 19 -4.31 15.17 7.61
CA ILE A 19 -3.37 16.27 7.89
C ILE A 19 -2.42 15.89 9.01
N ASP A 20 -2.94 15.36 10.11
CA ASP A 20 -2.13 14.98 11.27
C ASP A 20 -1.15 13.86 10.92
N ALA A 21 -1.63 12.84 10.19
CA ALA A 21 -0.78 11.76 9.68
C ALA A 21 0.33 12.31 8.77
N GLY A 22 0.01 13.23 7.85
CA GLY A 22 0.99 13.88 6.98
C GLY A 22 2.02 14.70 7.77
N ARG A 23 1.58 15.43 8.80
CA ARG A 23 2.45 16.23 9.67
C ARG A 23 3.38 15.38 10.53
N LEU A 24 2.93 14.20 10.96
CA LEU A 24 3.79 13.24 11.66
C LEU A 24 4.77 12.57 10.69
N GLY A 25 4.30 12.21 9.50
CA GLY A 25 5.13 11.62 8.44
C GLY A 25 6.26 12.54 7.99
N SER A 26 6.01 13.85 7.88
CA SER A 26 7.01 14.83 7.42
C SER A 26 8.19 15.03 8.37
N LYS A 27 8.09 14.54 9.61
CA LYS A 27 9.19 14.59 10.60
C LYS A 27 10.15 13.40 10.48
N ARG A 28 9.86 12.41 9.62
CA ARG A 28 10.73 11.25 9.43
C ARG A 28 11.92 11.62 8.56
N HIS A 29 13.10 11.15 8.96
CA HIS A 29 14.33 11.26 8.15
C HIS A 29 14.30 10.18 7.07
N ILE A 30 13.66 10.47 5.94
CA ILE A 30 13.52 9.55 4.81
C ILE A 30 14.66 9.78 3.83
N VAL A 31 15.36 8.70 3.48
CA VAL A 31 16.29 8.65 2.34
C VAL A 31 15.59 7.92 1.20
N HIS A 32 15.57 8.53 0.01
CA HIS A 32 14.93 7.94 -1.17
C HIS A 32 15.92 7.11 -1.96
N GLY A 33 15.66 5.80 -2.07
CA GLY A 33 16.34 4.90 -3.00
C GLY A 33 15.46 4.67 -4.23
N LEU A 34 16.00 4.93 -5.41
CA LEU A 34 15.35 4.65 -6.68
C LEU A 34 16.05 3.46 -7.34
N PHE A 35 15.28 2.53 -7.88
CA PHE A 35 15.79 1.41 -8.66
C PHE A 35 14.79 1.04 -9.75
N GLU A 36 15.28 0.35 -10.77
CA GLU A 36 14.46 -0.21 -11.85
C GLU A 36 14.55 -1.73 -11.78
N ALA A 37 13.43 -2.39 -12.04
CA ALA A 37 13.37 -3.84 -12.14
C ALA A 37 12.62 -4.23 -13.41
N ASP A 38 13.19 -5.15 -14.17
CA ASP A 38 12.52 -5.73 -15.32
C ASP A 38 11.39 -6.66 -14.85
N VAL A 39 10.16 -6.34 -15.24
CA VAL A 39 8.94 -7.09 -14.90
C VAL A 39 8.27 -7.69 -16.13
N THR A 40 8.97 -7.74 -17.27
CA THR A 40 8.42 -8.19 -18.55
C THR A 40 7.85 -9.60 -18.46
N GLU A 41 8.62 -10.52 -17.88
CA GLU A 41 8.19 -11.92 -17.75
C GLU A 41 7.00 -12.09 -16.79
N ALA A 42 6.98 -11.34 -15.69
CA ALA A 42 5.87 -11.37 -14.74
C ALA A 42 4.56 -10.88 -15.41
N LYS A 43 4.64 -9.78 -16.17
CA LYS A 43 3.48 -9.24 -16.90
C LYS A 43 3.02 -10.17 -18.02
N ARG A 44 3.95 -10.75 -18.78
CA ARG A 44 3.63 -11.73 -19.84
C ARG A 44 2.82 -12.89 -19.28
N ARG A 45 3.29 -13.51 -18.18
CA ARG A 45 2.58 -14.62 -17.53
C ARG A 45 1.20 -14.24 -17.01
N MET A 46 1.04 -13.04 -16.46
CA MET A 46 -0.28 -12.56 -16.01
C MET A 46 -1.24 -12.38 -17.17
N GLN A 47 -0.77 -11.87 -18.32
CA GLN A 47 -1.59 -11.71 -19.53
C GLN A 47 -1.98 -13.06 -20.15
N GLU A 48 -1.06 -14.02 -20.18
CA GLU A 48 -1.35 -15.38 -20.64
C GLU A 48 -2.40 -16.05 -19.74
N HIS A 49 -2.23 -15.95 -18.42
CA HIS A 49 -3.24 -16.45 -17.46
C HIS A 49 -4.60 -15.79 -17.67
N GLU A 50 -4.65 -14.47 -17.88
CA GLU A 50 -5.89 -13.75 -18.17
C GLU A 50 -6.52 -14.22 -19.49
N GLY A 51 -5.71 -14.47 -20.53
CA GLY A 51 -6.18 -15.00 -21.81
C GLY A 51 -6.73 -16.42 -21.73
N GLU A 52 -6.13 -17.27 -20.89
CA GLU A 52 -6.54 -18.67 -20.71
C GLU A 52 -7.73 -18.84 -19.78
N THR A 53 -7.82 -18.04 -18.72
CA THR A 53 -8.80 -18.24 -17.62
C THR A 53 -9.86 -17.14 -17.54
N GLY A 54 -9.64 -16.00 -18.18
CA GLY A 54 -10.44 -14.78 -18.01
C GLY A 54 -10.19 -14.05 -16.68
N GLU A 55 -9.32 -14.58 -15.81
CA GLU A 55 -9.02 -13.96 -14.53
C GLU A 55 -7.89 -12.93 -14.64
N ASN A 56 -8.18 -11.68 -14.23
CA ASN A 56 -7.17 -10.63 -14.18
C ASN A 56 -6.34 -10.70 -12.89
N LEU A 57 -5.10 -11.18 -12.99
CA LEU A 57 -4.14 -11.26 -11.89
C LEU A 57 -3.61 -9.90 -11.41
N SER A 58 -3.70 -9.62 -10.10
CA SER A 58 -3.24 -8.37 -9.50
C SER A 58 -1.71 -8.25 -9.56
N PHE A 59 -1.22 -7.25 -10.30
CA PHE A 59 0.19 -6.88 -10.33
C PHE A 59 0.67 -6.32 -8.99
N THR A 60 -0.18 -5.56 -8.28
CA THR A 60 0.13 -5.07 -6.92
C THR A 60 0.37 -6.23 -5.94
N ALA A 61 -0.45 -7.29 -6.01
CA ALA A 61 -0.23 -8.49 -5.19
C ALA A 61 1.13 -9.14 -5.46
N PHE A 62 1.61 -9.11 -6.71
CA PHE A 62 2.91 -9.65 -7.09
C PHE A 62 4.05 -8.83 -6.49
N ILE A 63 3.99 -7.50 -6.61
CA ILE A 63 4.97 -6.61 -5.98
C ILE A 63 5.00 -6.79 -4.46
N ILE A 64 3.84 -6.90 -3.81
CA ILE A 64 3.75 -7.12 -2.36
C ILE A 64 4.30 -8.49 -1.95
N HIS A 65 4.05 -9.52 -2.75
CA HIS A 65 4.62 -10.85 -2.51
C HIS A 65 6.15 -10.83 -2.61
N CYS A 66 6.70 -10.19 -3.66
CA CYS A 66 8.15 -9.99 -3.79
C CYS A 66 8.73 -9.17 -2.62
N LEU A 67 8.05 -8.09 -2.21
CA LEU A 67 8.45 -7.29 -1.06
C LEU A 67 8.48 -8.12 0.23
N GLY A 68 7.47 -8.95 0.47
CA GLY A 68 7.42 -9.87 1.60
C GLY A 68 8.65 -10.78 1.65
N LYS A 69 9.02 -11.39 0.51
CA LYS A 69 10.20 -12.25 0.41
C LYS A 69 11.53 -11.50 0.56
N ALA A 70 11.62 -10.29 0.01
CA ALA A 70 12.83 -9.47 0.14
C ALA A 70 13.08 -9.04 1.60
N VAL A 71 12.02 -8.62 2.30
CA VAL A 71 12.10 -8.22 3.72
C VAL A 71 12.35 -9.43 4.62
N GLU A 72 11.76 -10.59 4.33
CA GLU A 72 12.07 -11.84 5.07
C GLU A 72 13.56 -12.20 5.02
N SER A 73 14.24 -11.90 3.92
CA SER A 73 15.69 -12.11 3.78
C SER A 73 16.54 -11.03 4.47
N HIS A 74 15.94 -9.90 4.82
CA HIS A 74 16.60 -8.71 5.40
C HIS A 74 15.69 -8.05 6.45
N ASP A 75 15.40 -8.77 7.52
CA ASP A 75 14.41 -8.42 8.55
C ASP A 75 14.62 -7.03 9.19
N HIS A 76 15.85 -6.55 9.27
CA HIS A 76 16.18 -5.22 9.79
C HIS A 76 15.51 -4.08 9.01
N LEU A 77 15.10 -4.29 7.75
CA LEU A 77 14.45 -3.28 6.91
C LEU A 77 13.10 -2.82 7.46
N HIS A 78 12.38 -3.66 8.21
CA HIS A 78 11.09 -3.30 8.79
C HIS A 78 11.14 -3.14 10.33
N ALA A 79 12.34 -3.10 10.91
CA ALA A 79 12.52 -2.99 12.35
C ALA A 79 12.05 -1.61 12.84
N TYR A 80 11.54 -1.57 14.07
CA TYR A 80 11.14 -0.32 14.72
C TYR A 80 11.95 -0.05 15.99
N LEU A 81 12.43 1.19 16.15
CA LEU A 81 13.11 1.63 17.36
C LEU A 81 12.09 2.03 18.43
N ASN A 82 12.01 1.27 19.51
CA ASN A 82 11.12 1.60 20.62
C ASN A 82 11.69 2.72 21.51
N TRP A 83 10.87 3.22 22.43
CA TRP A 83 11.24 4.31 23.35
C TRP A 83 12.37 3.94 24.33
N ARG A 84 12.65 2.64 24.53
CA ARG A 84 13.76 2.12 25.33
C ARG A 84 15.06 1.98 24.53
N ARG A 85 15.09 2.49 23.30
CA ARG A 85 16.22 2.37 22.35
C ARG A 85 16.55 0.93 21.97
N GLN A 86 15.53 0.08 21.84
CA GLN A 86 15.67 -1.29 21.36
C GLN A 86 15.09 -1.41 19.95
N LEU A 87 15.77 -2.15 19.08
CA LEU A 87 15.22 -2.54 17.79
C LEU A 87 14.25 -3.70 18.00
N VAL A 88 13.00 -3.50 17.59
CA VAL A 88 11.97 -4.53 17.57
C VAL A 88 11.86 -5.03 16.14
N ILE A 89 12.17 -6.31 15.95
CA ILE A 89 12.17 -7.00 14.65
C ILE A 89 11.07 -8.05 14.71
N TYR A 90 10.23 -8.11 13.68
CA TYR A 90 9.08 -9.00 13.64
C TYR A 90 9.31 -10.11 12.60
N GLU A 91 8.94 -11.35 12.92
CA GLU A 91 9.02 -12.44 11.92
C GLU A 91 7.99 -12.28 10.79
N GLU A 92 6.91 -11.55 11.07
CA GLU A 92 5.81 -11.34 10.13
C GLU A 92 5.92 -9.96 9.49
N VAL A 93 5.90 -9.97 8.16
CA VAL A 93 5.92 -8.76 7.34
C VAL A 93 4.47 -8.35 7.06
N ASN A 94 4.04 -7.25 7.65
CA ASN A 94 2.76 -6.62 7.32
C ASN A 94 2.99 -5.47 6.34
N VAL A 95 2.17 -5.38 5.29
CA VAL A 95 2.28 -4.34 4.27
C VAL A 95 1.01 -3.51 4.24
N ASN A 96 1.15 -2.20 4.46
CA ASN A 96 0.07 -1.24 4.24
C ASN A 96 0.07 -0.83 2.76
N THR A 97 -1.06 -1.02 2.08
CA THR A 97 -1.27 -0.61 0.69
C THR A 97 -2.51 0.27 0.59
N MET A 98 -2.53 1.20 -0.36
CA MET A 98 -3.72 1.99 -0.64
C MET A 98 -4.57 1.25 -1.67
N VAL A 99 -5.84 0.98 -1.34
CA VAL A 99 -6.83 0.41 -2.24
C VAL A 99 -7.87 1.49 -2.52
N GLU A 100 -8.22 1.66 -3.79
CA GLU A 100 -9.33 2.54 -4.17
C GLU A 100 -10.64 1.79 -3.97
N VAL A 101 -11.51 2.34 -3.12
CA VAL A 101 -12.83 1.78 -2.82
C VAL A 101 -13.92 2.77 -3.16
N GLU A 102 -15.10 2.28 -3.54
CA GLU A 102 -16.26 3.12 -3.82
C GLU A 102 -17.07 3.35 -2.54
N MET A 103 -17.18 4.60 -2.09
CA MET A 103 -17.95 4.97 -0.91
C MET A 103 -18.83 6.17 -1.22
N GLY A 104 -20.16 5.95 -1.26
CA GLY A 104 -21.14 6.99 -1.55
C GLY A 104 -21.00 7.59 -2.96
N GLY A 105 -20.75 6.75 -3.97
CA GLY A 105 -20.58 7.17 -5.38
C GLY A 105 -19.29 7.91 -5.66
N ARG A 106 -18.30 7.84 -4.75
CA ARG A 106 -16.98 8.46 -4.89
C ARG A 106 -15.90 7.43 -4.63
N LYS A 107 -14.88 7.43 -5.48
CA LYS A 107 -13.65 6.67 -5.28
C LYS A 107 -12.81 7.33 -4.19
N VAL A 108 -12.51 6.58 -3.13
CA VAL A 108 -11.73 7.05 -1.98
C VAL A 108 -10.54 6.12 -1.77
N PRO A 109 -9.32 6.64 -1.61
CA PRO A 109 -8.17 5.81 -1.28
C PRO A 109 -8.27 5.39 0.20
N MET A 110 -8.36 4.08 0.43
CA MET A 110 -8.44 3.47 1.75
C MET A 110 -7.14 2.71 2.05
N PRO A 111 -6.48 2.95 3.20
CA PRO A 111 -5.37 2.12 3.62
C PRO A 111 -5.87 0.72 4.01
N HIS A 112 -5.22 -0.31 3.48
CA HIS A 112 -5.49 -1.71 3.78
C HIS A 112 -4.20 -2.42 4.21
N ILE A 113 -4.25 -3.17 5.31
CA ILE A 113 -3.07 -3.85 5.86
C ILE A 113 -3.14 -5.33 5.53
N LEU A 114 -2.26 -5.76 4.63
CA LEU A 114 -2.04 -7.16 4.31
C LEU A 114 -1.11 -7.76 5.36
N LYS A 115 -1.59 -8.76 6.11
CA LYS A 115 -0.82 -9.38 7.20
C LYS A 115 0.06 -10.52 6.73
N ALA A 116 1.23 -10.66 7.35
CA ALA A 116 2.19 -11.74 7.19
C ALA A 116 2.45 -12.13 5.72
N VAL A 117 2.66 -11.14 4.85
CA VAL A 117 2.76 -11.34 3.39
C VAL A 117 3.93 -12.23 3.00
N ASN A 118 4.98 -12.29 3.82
CA ASN A 118 6.11 -13.20 3.63
C ASN A 118 5.73 -14.68 3.80
N LYS A 119 4.72 -14.97 4.62
CA LYS A 119 4.21 -16.32 4.87
C LYS A 119 3.06 -16.73 3.94
N ARG A 120 2.62 -15.83 3.06
CA ARG A 120 1.45 -16.03 2.20
C ARG A 120 1.83 -16.26 0.74
N SER A 121 0.99 -17.03 0.05
CA SER A 121 1.09 -17.19 -1.40
C SER A 121 0.66 -15.92 -2.12
N TYR A 122 1.17 -15.72 -3.33
CA TYR A 122 0.72 -14.68 -4.24
C TYR A 122 -0.82 -14.69 -4.42
N ARG A 123 -1.40 -15.89 -4.59
CA ARG A 123 -2.83 -16.13 -4.77
C ARG A 123 -3.66 -15.58 -3.61
N ALA A 124 -3.26 -15.88 -2.36
CA ALA A 124 -3.96 -15.42 -1.18
C ALA A 124 -3.90 -13.88 -1.02
N ILE A 125 -2.80 -13.25 -1.43
CA ILE A 125 -2.67 -11.78 -1.40
C ILE A 125 -3.53 -11.15 -2.50
N HIS A 126 -3.55 -11.75 -3.70
CA HIS A 126 -4.43 -11.33 -4.77
C HIS A 126 -5.89 -11.32 -4.31
N GLU A 127 -6.36 -12.43 -3.74
CA GLU A 127 -7.78 -12.61 -3.37
C GLU A 127 -8.22 -11.54 -2.37
N GLU A 128 -7.42 -11.30 -1.32
CA GLU A 128 -7.73 -10.25 -0.35
C GLU A 128 -7.76 -8.85 -0.98
N ILE A 129 -6.86 -8.55 -1.93
CA ILE A 129 -6.89 -7.26 -2.64
C ILE A 129 -8.18 -7.13 -3.49
N ARG A 130 -8.63 -8.20 -4.15
CA ARG A 130 -9.87 -8.17 -4.95
C ARG A 130 -11.12 -8.04 -4.08
N GLU A 131 -11.13 -8.71 -2.94
CA GLU A 131 -12.22 -8.63 -1.96
C GLU A 131 -12.39 -7.20 -1.45
N VAL A 132 -11.29 -6.51 -1.12
CA VAL A 132 -11.34 -5.13 -0.60
C VAL A 132 -11.68 -4.10 -1.68
N GLN A 133 -11.44 -4.40 -2.95
CA GLN A 133 -11.79 -3.53 -4.09
C GLN A 133 -13.27 -3.53 -4.44
N SER A 134 -14.00 -4.58 -4.04
CA SER A 134 -15.41 -4.80 -4.37
C SER A 134 -16.33 -4.10 -3.37
#